data_AF-A0A0C1Y1W4-F1
#
_entry.id   AF-A0A0C1Y1W4-F1
#
_cell.length_a   1.000
_cell.length_b   1.000
_cell.length_c   1.000
_cell.angle_alpha   90.00
_cell.angle_beta   90.00
_cell.angle_gamma   90.00
#
_symmetry.space_group_name_H-M   'P 1'
#
loop_
_entity.id
_entity.type
_entity.pdbx_description
1 polymer ?
#
loop_
_entity_poly.entity_id
_entity_poly.type
_entity_poly.pdbx_seq_one_letter_code
_entity_poly.pdbx_strand_id
1 'polypeptide(L)' 'MHPTTITTRPTNHQRRLKAIVQRLVIELGYLEHCLSEGHQDVHLETAAAGIDAAIDGLNEHLTA' A
#
# COMPACT_ATOMS: atom_id res chain seq x y z
N MET A 1 -10.14 -5.80 -38.82
CA MET A 1 -10.24 -6.56 -37.57
C MET A 1 -9.94 -5.60 -36.43
N HIS A 2 -10.93 -5.24 -35.62
CA HIS A 2 -10.68 -4.38 -34.45
C HIS A 2 -10.10 -5.24 -33.31
N PRO A 3 -9.03 -4.80 -32.64
CA PRO A 3 -8.51 -5.52 -31.48
C PRO A 3 -9.54 -5.40 -30.36
N THR A 4 -10.14 -6.52 -29.98
CA THR A 4 -11.00 -6.58 -28.80
C THR A 4 -10.10 -6.48 -27.57
N THR A 5 -10.04 -5.30 -26.97
CA THR A 5 -9.38 -5.11 -25.67
C THR A 5 -10.17 -5.89 -24.62
N ILE A 6 -9.65 -7.04 -24.19
CA ILE A 6 -10.23 -7.81 -23.09
C ILE A 6 -9.88 -7.08 -21.79
N THR A 7 -10.79 -6.24 -21.31
CA THR A 7 -10.68 -5.64 -19.98
C THR A 7 -11.01 -6.71 -18.95
N THR A 8 -10.01 -7.46 -18.49
CA THR A 8 -10.18 -8.38 -17.35
C THR A 8 -10.51 -7.55 -16.11
N ARG A 9 -11.72 -7.71 -15.59
CA ARG A 9 -12.08 -7.08 -14.31
C ARG A 9 -11.19 -7.69 -13.22
N PRO A 10 -10.46 -6.88 -12.43
CA PRO A 10 -9.61 -7.43 -11.39
C PRO A 10 -10.46 -8.21 -10.39
N THR A 11 -9.99 -9.39 -10.02
CA THR A 11 -10.64 -10.24 -9.01
C THR A 11 -10.67 -9.51 -7.67
N ASN A 12 -11.53 -9.92 -6.74
CA ASN A 12 -11.53 -9.39 -5.37
C ASN A 12 -10.14 -9.50 -4.73
N HIS A 13 -9.45 -10.61 -5.00
CA HIS A 13 -8.09 -10.86 -4.55
C HIS A 13 -7.12 -9.81 -5.11
N GLN A 14 -7.13 -9.56 -6.43
CA GLN A 14 -6.30 -8.52 -7.05
C GLN A 14 -6.63 -7.10 -6.56
N ARG A 15 -7.91 -6.79 -6.32
CA ARG A 15 -8.32 -5.50 -5.75
C ARG A 15 -7.80 -5.31 -4.32
N ARG A 16 -7.87 -6.36 -3.50
CA ARG A 16 -7.34 -6.34 -2.12
C ARG A 16 -5.83 -6.14 -2.12
N LEU A 17 -5.08 -6.91 -2.94
CA LEU A 17 -3.64 -6.74 -3.08
C LEU A 17 -3.27 -5.31 -3.49
N LYS A 18 -3.97 -4.77 -4.49
CA LYS A 18 -3.76 -3.40 -4.95
C LYS A 18 -3.94 -2.39 -3.82
N ALA A 19 -5.00 -2.51 -3.02
CA ALA A 19 -5.26 -1.61 -1.91
C ALA A 19 -4.15 -1.68 -0.83
N ILE A 20 -3.69 -2.89 -0.51
CA ILE A 20 -2.57 -3.11 0.43
C ILE A 20 -1.29 -2.44 -0.08
N VAL A 21 -0.93 -2.66 -1.34
CA VAL A 21 0.27 -2.06 -1.95
C VAL A 21 0.14 -0.54 -2.03
N GLN A 22 -1.03 -0.01 -2.38
CA GLN A 22 -1.28 1.44 -2.39
C GLN A 22 -1.08 2.04 -1.00
N ARG A 23 -1.57 1.40 0.06
CA ARG A 23 -1.35 1.83 1.43
C ARG A 23 0.14 1.86 1.77
N LEU A 24 0.87 0.79 1.45
CA LEU A 24 2.31 0.71 1.73
C LEU A 24 3.10 1.84 1.05
N VAL A 25 2.82 2.12 -0.23
CA VAL A 25 3.48 3.22 -0.96
C VAL A 25 3.19 4.58 -0.35
N ILE A 26 1.94 4.82 0.10
CA ILE A 26 1.56 6.08 0.75
C ILE A 26 2.33 6.28 2.05
N GLU A 27 2.39 5.25 2.90
CA GLU A 27 3.05 5.37 4.21
C GLU A 27 4.57 5.48 4.08
N LEU A 28 5.19 4.82 3.10
CA LEU A 28 6.60 5.02 2.77
C LEU A 28 6.89 6.43 2.28
N GLY A 29 6.05 6.98 1.40
CA GLY A 29 6.18 8.37 0.96
C GLY A 29 5.96 9.38 2.09
N TYR A 30 5.03 9.08 3.01
CA TYR A 30 4.82 9.89 4.21
C TYR A 30 6.03 9.85 5.15
N LEU A 31 6.63 8.67 5.36
CA LEU A 31 7.87 8.53 6.14
C LEU A 31 9.01 9.34 5.52
N GLU A 32 9.23 9.21 4.20
CA GLU A 32 10.26 9.96 3.48
C GLU A 32 10.06 11.47 3.65
N HIS A 33 8.82 11.95 3.48
CA HIS A 33 8.47 13.35 3.71
C HIS A 33 8.75 13.81 5.15
N CYS A 34 8.41 12.98 6.15
CA CYS A 34 8.68 13.31 7.54
C CYS A 34 10.18 13.43 7.82
N LEU A 35 10.98 12.53 7.27
CA LEU A 35 12.43 12.57 7.40
C LEU A 35 13.04 13.78 6.69
N SER A 36 12.54 14.15 5.51
CA SER A 36 13.05 15.30 4.75
C SER A 36 12.74 16.64 5.42
N GLU A 37 11.57 16.78 6.03
CA GLU A 37 11.13 18.00 6.70
C GLU A 37 11.61 18.10 8.16
N GLY A 38 12.28 17.05 8.68
CA GLY A 38 12.70 16.99 10.08
C GLY A 38 11.51 16.90 11.06
N HIS A 39 10.40 16.28 10.63
CA HIS A 39 9.26 16.04 11.50
C HIS A 39 9.62 15.11 12.66
N GLN A 40 8.96 15.32 13.80
CA GLN A 40 9.26 14.66 15.08
C GLN A 40 8.68 13.24 15.18
N ASP A 41 9.08 12.55 16.26
CA ASP A 41 8.76 11.16 16.59
C ASP A 41 7.30 10.75 16.32
N VAL A 42 6.31 11.57 16.71
CA VAL A 42 4.88 11.22 16.51
C VAL A 42 4.50 10.97 15.04
N HIS A 43 5.11 11.70 14.11
CA HIS A 43 4.86 11.53 12.68
C HIS A 43 5.55 10.28 12.14
N LEU A 44 6.75 10.00 12.64
CA LEU A 44 7.50 8.78 12.31
C LEU A 44 6.80 7.54 12.87
N GLU A 45 6.30 7.58 14.10
CA GLU A 45 5.51 6.52 14.73
C GLU A 45 4.22 6.26 13.94
N THR A 46 3.54 7.32 13.50
CA THR A 46 2.33 7.19 12.68
C THR A 46 2.63 6.50 11.34
N ALA A 47 3.70 6.91 10.65
CA ALA A 47 4.12 6.30 9.39
C ALA A 47 4.53 4.83 9.59
N ALA A 48 5.30 4.54 10.65
CA ALA A 48 5.71 3.18 10.99
C ALA A 48 4.51 2.27 11.27
N ALA A 49 3.55 2.71 12.09
CA ALA A 49 2.32 1.95 12.34
C ALA A 49 1.50 1.71 11.06
N GLY A 50 1.48 2.68 10.15
CA GLY A 50 0.85 2.54 8.84
C GLY A 50 1.52 1.50 7.94
N ILE A 51 2.86 1.46 7.94
CA ILE A 51 3.67 0.46 7.23
C ILE A 51 3.43 -0.93 7.80
N ASP A 52 3.50 -1.08 9.12
CA ASP A 52 3.28 -2.36 9.80
C ASP A 52 1.90 -2.93 9.47
N ALA A 53 0.84 -2.12 9.57
CA ALA A 53 -0.51 -2.55 9.20
C ALA A 53 -0.64 -2.97 7.73
N ALA A 54 0.08 -2.32 6.81
CA ALA A 54 0.09 -2.71 5.40
C ALA A 54 0.83 -4.04 5.18
N ILE A 55 1.93 -4.27 5.89
CA ILE A 55 2.70 -5.52 5.86
C ILE A 55 1.85 -6.66 6.44
N ASP A 56 1.17 -6.45 7.56
CA ASP A 56 0.26 -7.45 8.14
C ASP A 56 -0.86 -7.80 7.15
N GLY A 57 -1.48 -6.80 6.53
CA GLY A 57 -2.49 -7.02 5.50
C GLY A 57 -1.96 -7.79 4.28
N LEU A 58 -0.70 -7.57 3.90
CA LEU A 58 -0.03 -8.32 2.83
C LEU A 58 0.21 -9.78 3.23
N ASN A 59 0.72 -10.01 4.43
CA ASN A 59 0.97 -11.35 4.96
C ASN A 59 -0.33 -12.15 5.01
N GLU A 60 -1.40 -11.58 5.58
CA GLU A 60 -2.72 -12.19 5.59
C GLU A 60 -3.21 -12.55 4.18
N HIS A 61 -2.99 -11.65 3.21
CA HIS A 61 -3.40 -11.84 1.83
C HIS A 61 -2.64 -12.98 1.13
N LEU A 62 -1.36 -13.16 1.46
CA LEU A 62 -0.51 -14.23 0.90
C LEU A 62 -0.77 -15.59 1.54
N THR A 63 -1.25 -15.61 2.79
CA THR A 63 -1.56 -16.85 3.52
C THR A 63 -3.00 -17.35 3.35
N ALA A 64 -3.88 -16.55 2.73
CA ALA A 64 -5.30 -16.84 2.52
C ALA A 64 -5.59 -17.47 1.15
#